data_AF-A0AAU5AVP6-F1
#
_entry.id   AF-A0AAU5AVP6-F1
#
_cell.length_a   1.000
_cell.length_b   1.000
_cell.length_c   1.000
_cell.angle_alpha   90.00
_cell.angle_beta   90.00
_cell.angle_gamma   90.00
#
_symmetry.space_group_name_H-M   'P 1'
#
loop_
_entity.id
_entity.type
_entity.pdbx_description
1 polymer ?
#
loop_
_entity_poly.entity_id
_entity_poly.type
_entity_poly.pdbx_seq_one_letter_code
_entity_poly.pdbx_strand_id
1 'polypeptide(L)'
;MAIENQGAFEVWQRLKPDTEFAVNALSSALKEPDESPAAILDAYLFAKHALAQSMQSLLRSQLPASCVEFHELRARIQLEMHSRFSGHVPEQYLKVPYGTKANEELFAVLHQEIGSPVDNARLRTINADDVHTERRIRELRELGLDITSSTVNGRQHYTLCSLELNSAKIRELVVKAIGKTKLLSKEQKDQMIVRLP
;
A
#
# COMPACT_ATOMS: atom_id res chain seq x y z
N MET A 1 22.88 0.68 3.37
CA MET A 1 21.54 0.37 2.85
C MET A 1 21.74 -0.22 1.47
N ALA A 2 21.19 -1.39 1.17
CA ALA A 2 21.28 -1.99 -0.16
C ALA A 2 20.32 -1.28 -1.11
N ILE A 3 20.76 -1.01 -2.34
CA ILE A 3 19.91 -0.49 -3.42
C ILE A 3 19.37 -1.72 -4.15
N GLU A 4 18.06 -1.91 -4.11
CA GLU A 4 17.37 -3.03 -4.76
C GLU A 4 16.69 -2.62 -6.07
N ASN A 5 16.40 -1.32 -6.23
CA ASN A 5 15.80 -0.76 -7.42
C ASN A 5 16.59 0.45 -7.91
N GLN A 6 17.48 0.17 -8.86
CA GLN A 6 18.38 1.15 -9.47
C GLN A 6 17.62 2.30 -10.13
N GLY A 7 16.50 2.03 -10.81
CA GLY A 7 15.69 3.08 -11.46
C GLY A 7 15.10 4.07 -10.45
N ALA A 8 14.59 3.58 -9.32
CA ALA A 8 14.11 4.44 -8.23
C ALA A 8 15.27 5.21 -7.55
N PHE A 9 16.45 4.60 -7.46
CA PHE A 9 17.64 5.27 -6.93
C PHE A 9 18.10 6.43 -7.83
N GLU A 10 18.11 6.25 -9.15
CA GLU A 10 18.44 7.30 -10.12
C GLU A 10 17.42 8.44 -10.10
N VAL A 11 16.14 8.13 -9.90
CA VAL A 11 15.10 9.16 -9.66
C VAL A 11 15.42 9.93 -8.38
N TRP A 12 15.72 9.25 -7.27
CA TRP A 12 16.10 9.91 -6.03
C TRP A 12 17.34 10.80 -6.18
N GLN A 13 18.38 10.33 -6.87
CA GLN A 13 19.58 11.12 -7.15
C GLN A 13 19.28 12.40 -7.93
N ARG A 14 18.35 12.36 -8.88
CA ARG A 14 17.90 13.55 -9.63
C ARG A 14 17.06 14.51 -8.79
N LEU A 15 16.24 14.00 -7.87
CA LEU A 15 15.41 14.81 -6.98
C LEU A 15 16.20 15.46 -5.83
N LYS A 16 17.36 14.87 -5.49
CA LYS A 16 18.16 15.28 -4.32
C LYS A 16 18.57 16.77 -4.36
N PRO A 17 19.13 17.34 -5.45
CA PRO A 17 19.51 18.74 -5.48
C PRO A 17 18.33 19.70 -5.27
N ASP A 18 17.19 19.44 -5.93
CA ASP A 18 15.98 20.25 -5.78
C ASP A 18 15.42 20.17 -4.36
N THR A 19 15.51 18.99 -3.73
CA THR A 19 15.10 18.78 -2.34
C THR A 19 16.00 19.56 -1.38
N GLU A 20 17.32 19.51 -1.58
CA GLU A 20 18.28 20.28 -0.78
C GLU A 20 18.04 21.80 -0.93
N PHE A 21 17.82 22.26 -2.16
CA PHE A 21 17.46 23.65 -2.43
C PHE A 21 16.19 24.06 -1.70
N ALA A 22 15.12 23.26 -1.78
CA ALA A 22 13.84 23.56 -1.14
C ALA A 22 13.95 23.66 0.39
N VAL A 23 14.69 22.75 1.02
CA VAL A 23 14.94 22.78 2.47
C VAL A 23 15.75 24.02 2.87
N ASN A 24 16.76 24.37 2.09
CA ASN A 24 17.57 25.56 2.33
C ASN A 24 16.77 26.86 2.15
N ALA A 25 15.85 26.91 1.18
CA ALA A 25 14.96 28.03 0.96
C ALA A 25 14.02 28.24 2.17
N LEU A 26 13.39 27.18 2.66
CA LEU A 26 12.59 27.24 3.90
C LEU A 26 13.43 27.68 5.11
N SER A 27 14.63 27.13 5.27
CA SER A 27 15.51 27.52 6.38
C SER A 27 15.90 28.99 6.30
N SER A 28 16.08 29.55 5.09
CA SER A 28 16.41 30.95 4.87
C SER A 28 15.21 31.85 5.20
N ALA A 29 14.02 31.51 4.69
CA ALA A 29 12.77 32.23 4.98
C ALA A 29 12.46 32.28 6.49
N LEU A 30 12.75 31.22 7.24
CA LEU A 30 12.56 31.19 8.70
C LEU A 30 13.58 32.02 9.49
N LYS A 31 14.73 32.37 8.89
CA LYS A 31 15.78 33.16 9.55
C LYS A 31 15.64 34.66 9.28
N GLU A 32 14.95 35.03 8.20
CA GLU A 32 14.78 36.42 7.79
C GLU A 32 13.70 37.11 8.65
N PRO A 33 14.04 38.14 9.45
CA PRO A 33 13.12 38.74 10.41
C PRO A 33 11.91 39.42 9.76
N ASP A 34 12.07 39.93 8.53
CA ASP A 34 11.06 40.70 7.81
C ASP A 34 10.32 39.86 6.75
N GLU A 35 10.54 38.53 6.73
CA GLU A 35 9.88 37.65 5.77
C GLU A 35 8.37 37.57 6.03
N SER A 36 7.59 37.64 4.96
CA SER A 36 6.14 37.59 5.10
C SER A 36 5.67 36.18 5.52
N PRO A 37 4.61 36.05 6.35
CA PRO A 37 4.05 34.75 6.67
C PRO A 37 3.63 33.93 5.44
N ALA A 38 3.19 34.58 4.36
CA ALA A 38 2.84 33.92 3.11
C ALA A 38 4.07 33.29 2.44
N ALA A 39 5.18 34.01 2.36
CA ALA A 39 6.42 33.48 1.78
C ALA A 39 6.99 32.30 2.58
N ILE A 40 6.91 32.34 3.93
CA ILE A 40 7.28 31.21 4.78
C ILE A 40 6.40 29.99 4.48
N LEU A 41 5.08 30.19 4.33
CA LEU A 41 4.15 29.10 3.99
C LEU A 41 4.43 28.51 2.61
N ASP A 42 4.72 29.35 1.61
CA ASP A 42 5.05 28.89 0.26
C ASP A 42 6.36 28.08 0.26
N ALA A 43 7.40 28.58 0.94
CA ALA A 43 8.66 27.86 1.10
C ALA A 43 8.45 26.52 1.84
N TYR A 44 7.59 26.50 2.85
CA TYR A 44 7.24 25.28 3.57
C TYR A 44 6.53 24.26 2.68
N LEU A 45 5.51 24.68 1.91
CA LEU A 45 4.78 23.79 1.02
C LEU A 45 5.68 23.24 -0.09
N PHE A 46 6.57 24.08 -0.64
CA PHE A 46 7.58 23.68 -1.61
C PHE A 46 8.54 22.62 -1.03
N ALA A 47 9.14 22.90 0.14
CA ALA A 47 10.02 21.96 0.83
C ALA A 47 9.32 20.64 1.18
N LYS A 48 8.08 20.71 1.68
CA LYS A 48 7.25 19.55 1.99
C LYS A 48 7.04 18.67 0.76
N HIS A 49 6.71 19.26 -0.38
CA HIS A 49 6.48 18.51 -1.62
C HIS A 49 7.76 17.83 -2.12
N ALA A 50 8.86 18.58 -2.19
CA ALA A 50 10.15 18.06 -2.64
C ALA A 50 10.66 16.92 -1.72
N LEU A 51 10.57 17.10 -0.40
CA LEU A 51 10.91 16.06 0.57
C LEU A 51 10.04 14.81 0.41
N ALA A 52 8.73 14.96 0.26
CA ALA A 52 7.84 13.82 0.11
C ALA A 52 8.20 12.97 -1.13
N GLN A 53 8.43 13.60 -2.28
CA GLN A 53 8.81 12.92 -3.51
C GLN A 53 10.18 12.24 -3.41
N SER A 54 11.16 12.94 -2.83
CA SER A 54 12.52 12.44 -2.65
C SER A 54 12.56 11.26 -1.69
N MET A 55 11.90 11.36 -0.53
CA MET A 55 11.84 10.27 0.45
C MET A 55 11.07 9.06 -0.07
N GLN A 56 9.98 9.27 -0.83
CA GLN A 56 9.28 8.17 -1.50
C GLN A 56 10.20 7.43 -2.48
N SER A 57 10.96 8.16 -3.29
CA SER A 57 11.89 7.58 -4.26
C SER A 57 13.05 6.85 -3.58
N LEU A 58 13.58 7.41 -2.49
CA LEU A 58 14.59 6.76 -1.67
C LEU A 58 14.08 5.44 -1.08
N LEU A 59 12.86 5.44 -0.50
CA LEU A 59 12.26 4.23 0.03
C LEU A 59 12.03 3.19 -1.07
N ARG A 60 11.52 3.59 -2.24
CA ARG A 60 11.36 2.70 -3.41
C ARG A 60 12.67 2.11 -3.90
N SER A 61 13.78 2.83 -3.77
CA SER A 61 15.11 2.32 -4.17
C SER A 61 15.59 1.15 -3.31
N GLN A 62 15.02 1.00 -2.11
CA GLN A 62 15.31 -0.08 -1.16
C GLN A 62 14.34 -1.25 -1.29
N LEU A 63 13.34 -1.14 -2.17
CA LEU A 63 12.37 -2.20 -2.44
C LEU A 63 12.66 -2.80 -3.81
N PRO A 64 12.31 -4.08 -4.05
CA PRO A 64 12.46 -4.64 -5.37
C PRO A 64 11.51 -3.94 -6.35
N ALA A 65 11.94 -3.80 -7.62
CA ALA A 65 11.13 -3.17 -8.66
C ALA A 65 9.79 -3.89 -8.87
N SER A 66 9.75 -5.20 -8.63
CA SER A 66 8.56 -6.00 -8.47
C SER A 66 8.76 -7.05 -7.37
N CYS A 67 7.74 -7.29 -6.55
CA CYS A 67 7.77 -8.23 -5.45
C CYS A 67 7.15 -9.56 -5.92
N VAL A 68 8.02 -10.54 -6.18
CA VAL A 68 7.62 -11.87 -6.66
C VAL A 68 6.70 -12.54 -5.65
N GLU A 69 6.99 -12.40 -4.36
CA GLU A 69 6.23 -12.98 -3.25
C GLU A 69 4.79 -12.46 -3.20
N PHE A 70 4.56 -11.19 -3.57
CA PHE A 70 3.22 -10.64 -3.68
C PHE A 70 2.44 -11.28 -4.84
N HIS A 71 3.09 -11.48 -5.99
CA HIS A 71 2.47 -12.12 -7.15
C HIS A 71 2.18 -13.60 -6.89
N GLU A 72 3.10 -14.32 -6.26
CA GLU A 72 2.91 -15.70 -5.84
C GLU A 72 1.78 -15.84 -4.83
N LEU A 73 1.72 -14.94 -3.84
CA LEU A 73 0.60 -14.90 -2.89
C LEU A 73 -0.73 -14.71 -3.62
N ARG A 74 -0.81 -13.77 -4.55
CA ARG A 74 -2.03 -13.55 -5.35
C ARG A 74 -2.36 -14.75 -6.24
N ALA A 75 -1.36 -15.41 -6.82
CA ALA A 75 -1.55 -16.63 -7.60
C ALA A 75 -2.11 -17.78 -6.75
N ARG A 76 -1.63 -17.94 -5.50
CA ARG A 76 -2.19 -18.91 -4.54
C ARG A 76 -3.64 -18.61 -4.22
N ILE A 77 -3.99 -17.35 -3.92
CA ILE A 77 -5.39 -16.95 -3.70
C ILE A 77 -6.23 -17.25 -4.94
N GLN A 78 -5.74 -16.93 -6.14
CA GLN A 78 -6.43 -17.15 -7.40
C GLN A 78 -6.71 -18.65 -7.64
N LEU A 79 -5.70 -19.49 -7.41
CA LEU A 79 -5.82 -20.94 -7.52
C LEU A 79 -6.85 -21.49 -6.52
N GLU A 80 -6.82 -21.02 -5.27
CA GLU A 80 -7.76 -21.46 -4.24
C GLU A 80 -9.19 -21.00 -4.52
N MET A 81 -9.37 -19.78 -5.03
CA MET A 81 -10.67 -19.30 -5.51
C MET A 81 -11.23 -20.19 -6.63
N HIS A 82 -10.44 -20.51 -7.65
CA HIS A 82 -10.89 -21.42 -8.72
C HIS A 82 -11.17 -22.82 -8.21
N SER A 83 -10.27 -23.39 -7.41
CA SER A 83 -10.41 -24.75 -6.92
C SER A 83 -11.68 -24.94 -6.10
N ARG A 84 -12.11 -23.93 -5.35
CA ARG A 84 -13.29 -24.03 -4.47
C ARG A 84 -14.59 -23.62 -5.16
N PHE A 85 -14.54 -22.61 -6.01
CA PHE A 85 -15.75 -21.91 -6.47
C PHE A 85 -15.99 -22.01 -7.97
N SER A 86 -15.05 -22.58 -8.73
CA SER A 86 -15.32 -22.90 -10.14
C SER A 86 -16.52 -23.84 -10.26
N GLY A 87 -17.35 -23.62 -11.28
CA GLY A 87 -18.63 -24.32 -11.47
C GLY A 87 -19.78 -23.83 -10.58
N HIS A 88 -19.52 -23.06 -9.52
CA HIS A 88 -20.56 -22.49 -8.65
C HIS A 88 -20.87 -21.04 -8.99
N VAL A 89 -19.86 -20.30 -9.47
CA VAL A 89 -20.00 -18.90 -9.88
C VAL A 89 -19.31 -18.65 -11.21
N PRO A 90 -19.79 -17.67 -12.00
CA PRO A 90 -19.10 -17.24 -13.21
C PRO A 90 -17.66 -16.79 -12.97
N GLU A 91 -16.79 -17.10 -13.93
CA GLU A 91 -15.35 -16.83 -13.88
C GLU A 91 -14.99 -15.37 -13.59
N GLN A 92 -15.82 -14.44 -14.05
CA GLN A 92 -15.64 -13.00 -13.80
C GLN A 92 -15.64 -12.61 -12.31
N TYR A 93 -16.22 -13.44 -11.42
CA TYR A 93 -16.20 -13.24 -9.97
C TYR A 93 -15.01 -13.94 -9.29
N LEU A 94 -14.27 -14.76 -10.03
CA LEU A 94 -13.07 -15.47 -9.59
C LEU A 94 -11.84 -14.69 -10.05
N LYS A 95 -11.75 -13.41 -9.70
CA LYS A 95 -10.56 -12.59 -9.98
C LYS A 95 -10.06 -11.97 -8.68
N VAL A 96 -8.80 -12.22 -8.34
CA VAL A 96 -8.19 -11.66 -7.12
C VAL A 96 -8.11 -10.13 -7.21
N PRO A 97 -8.77 -9.38 -6.30
CA PRO A 97 -8.71 -7.92 -6.28
C PRO A 97 -7.36 -7.40 -5.77
N TYR A 98 -7.23 -6.07 -5.67
CA TYR A 98 -6.13 -5.38 -4.98
C TYR A 98 -4.72 -5.66 -5.52
N GLY A 99 -4.60 -6.02 -6.80
CA GLY A 99 -3.32 -6.19 -7.49
C GLY A 99 -2.66 -4.90 -7.95
N THR A 100 -2.86 -3.78 -7.26
CA THR A 100 -2.28 -2.49 -7.68
C THR A 100 -0.82 -2.38 -7.24
N LYS A 101 -0.03 -1.53 -7.91
CA LYS A 101 1.36 -1.26 -7.52
C LYS A 101 1.47 -0.76 -6.08
N ALA A 102 0.53 0.05 -5.62
CA ALA A 102 0.51 0.54 -4.23
C ALA A 102 0.31 -0.59 -3.21
N ASN A 103 -0.50 -1.60 -3.52
CA ASN A 103 -0.64 -2.77 -2.64
C ASN A 103 0.64 -3.61 -2.64
N GLU A 104 1.26 -3.80 -3.81
CA GLU A 104 2.54 -4.52 -3.94
C GLU A 104 3.66 -3.82 -3.16
N GLU A 105 3.78 -2.50 -3.27
CA GLU A 105 4.81 -1.71 -2.57
C GLU A 105 4.63 -1.74 -1.05
N LEU A 106 3.39 -1.61 -0.55
CA LEU A 106 3.11 -1.76 0.88
C LEU A 106 3.40 -3.17 1.39
N PHE A 107 3.01 -4.19 0.62
CA PHE A 107 3.33 -5.57 0.95
C PHE A 107 4.85 -5.75 1.01
N ALA A 108 5.61 -5.24 0.04
CA ALA A 108 7.06 -5.35 0.01
C ALA A 108 7.72 -4.73 1.26
N VAL A 109 7.26 -3.55 1.70
CA VAL A 109 7.76 -2.92 2.94
C VAL A 109 7.48 -3.80 4.16
N LEU A 110 6.27 -4.35 4.28
CA LEU A 110 5.90 -5.23 5.40
C LEU A 110 6.62 -6.59 5.33
N HIS A 111 6.89 -7.09 4.13
CA HIS A 111 7.53 -8.38 3.89
C HIS A 111 9.01 -8.36 4.24
N GLN A 112 9.73 -7.28 3.93
CA GLN A 112 11.14 -7.10 4.33
C GLN A 112 11.32 -7.15 5.86
N GLU A 113 10.29 -6.75 6.61
CA GLU A 113 10.29 -6.66 8.07
C GLU A 113 9.29 -7.65 8.67
N ILE A 114 9.10 -8.83 8.07
CA ILE A 114 8.12 -9.81 8.53
C ILE A 114 8.34 -10.16 10.01
N GLY A 115 7.26 -10.17 10.79
CA GLY A 115 7.29 -10.34 12.25
C GLY A 115 7.72 -9.10 13.05
N SER A 116 8.22 -8.06 12.39
CA SER A 116 8.67 -6.81 13.02
C SER A 116 7.69 -5.65 12.82
N PRO A 117 7.52 -4.76 13.81
CA PRO A 117 6.63 -3.62 13.68
C PRO A 117 7.20 -2.56 12.73
N VAL A 118 6.41 -2.17 11.73
CA VAL A 118 6.72 -1.09 10.78
C VAL A 118 5.92 0.15 11.15
N ASP A 119 6.61 1.28 11.33
CA ASP A 119 5.99 2.59 11.60
C ASP A 119 5.07 3.00 10.43
N ASN A 120 3.83 3.39 10.73
CA ASN A 120 2.85 3.87 9.76
C ASN A 120 3.39 5.05 8.93
N ALA A 121 4.26 5.91 9.50
CA ALA A 121 4.88 6.99 8.75
C ALA A 121 5.73 6.49 7.57
N ARG A 122 6.42 5.33 7.71
CA ARG A 122 7.17 4.69 6.61
C ARG A 122 6.23 4.20 5.51
N LEU A 123 5.10 3.60 5.89
CA LEU A 123 4.07 3.13 4.97
C LEU A 123 3.34 4.28 4.26
N ARG A 124 3.14 5.41 4.93
CA ARG A 124 2.58 6.62 4.34
C ARG A 124 3.53 7.26 3.34
N THR A 125 4.83 7.22 3.63
CA THR A 125 5.87 7.69 2.71
C THR A 125 5.81 6.95 1.36
N ILE A 126 5.53 5.64 1.35
CA ILE A 126 5.47 4.89 0.08
C ILE A 126 4.25 5.24 -0.76
N ASN A 127 3.09 5.48 -0.14
CA ASN A 127 1.84 5.79 -0.86
C ASN A 127 1.59 7.27 -1.11
N ALA A 128 2.38 8.16 -0.50
CA ALA A 128 2.19 9.62 -0.49
C ALA A 128 0.84 10.11 0.07
N ASP A 129 0.04 9.24 0.70
CA ASP A 129 -1.29 9.57 1.25
C ASP A 129 -1.67 8.68 2.45
N ASP A 130 -2.10 9.32 3.54
CA ASP A 130 -2.57 8.74 4.79
C ASP A 130 -3.84 7.89 4.63
N VAL A 131 -4.87 8.43 3.96
CA VAL A 131 -6.19 7.78 3.79
C VAL A 131 -6.04 6.55 2.90
N HIS A 132 -5.19 6.67 1.88
CA HIS A 132 -4.91 5.54 1.01
C HIS A 132 -4.10 4.45 1.73
N THR A 133 -3.16 4.80 2.61
CA THR A 133 -2.36 3.79 3.33
C THR A 133 -3.22 2.88 4.20
N GLU A 134 -4.05 3.42 5.09
CA GLU A 134 -4.92 2.59 5.95
C GLU A 134 -5.90 1.75 5.13
N ARG A 135 -6.44 2.33 4.05
CA ARG A 135 -7.29 1.60 3.12
C ARG A 135 -6.54 0.44 2.48
N ARG A 136 -5.31 0.64 2.00
CA ARG A 136 -4.52 -0.42 1.37
C ARG A 136 -4.11 -1.49 2.37
N ILE A 137 -3.80 -1.15 3.62
CA ILE A 137 -3.57 -2.14 4.68
C ILE A 137 -4.82 -2.99 4.91
N ARG A 138 -6.01 -2.37 4.94
CA ARG A 138 -7.28 -3.10 5.01
C ARG A 138 -7.45 -4.03 3.81
N GLU A 139 -7.16 -3.57 2.60
CA GLU A 139 -7.23 -4.38 1.38
C GLU A 139 -6.25 -5.57 1.44
N LEU A 140 -5.04 -5.39 1.97
CA LEU A 140 -4.10 -6.48 2.20
C LEU A 140 -4.62 -7.49 3.23
N ARG A 141 -5.22 -7.04 4.34
CA ARG A 141 -5.92 -7.93 5.30
C ARG A 141 -7.08 -8.69 4.66
N GLU A 142 -7.83 -8.04 3.77
CA GLU A 142 -8.92 -8.68 3.02
C GLU A 142 -8.43 -9.77 2.08
N LEU A 143 -7.18 -9.72 1.59
CA LEU A 143 -6.56 -10.82 0.85
C LEU A 143 -6.26 -12.04 1.73
N GLY A 144 -6.44 -11.94 3.05
CA GLY A 144 -6.18 -13.03 4.00
C GLY A 144 -4.81 -12.94 4.68
N LEU A 145 -4.05 -11.85 4.50
CA LEU A 145 -2.79 -11.63 5.18
C LEU A 145 -3.00 -11.33 6.68
N ASP A 146 -2.18 -11.94 7.53
CA ASP A 146 -2.16 -11.67 8.96
C ASP A 146 -1.36 -10.40 9.26
N ILE A 147 -2.05 -9.25 9.21
CA ILE A 147 -1.47 -7.95 9.52
C ILE A 147 -2.09 -7.42 10.80
N THR A 148 -1.32 -7.30 11.87
CA THR A 148 -1.76 -6.69 13.13
C THR A 148 -1.41 -5.21 13.16
N SER A 149 -2.02 -4.47 14.08
CA SER A 149 -1.68 -3.06 14.33
C SER A 149 -1.49 -2.84 15.82
N SER A 150 -0.46 -2.08 16.18
CA SER A 150 -0.13 -1.74 17.56
C SER A 150 0.18 -0.26 17.68
N THR A 151 0.08 0.28 18.89
CA THR A 151 0.49 1.66 19.18
C THR A 151 1.66 1.63 20.15
N VAL A 152 2.79 2.21 19.74
CA VAL A 152 4.01 2.31 20.56
C VAL A 152 4.40 3.78 20.63
N ASN A 153 4.50 4.34 21.84
CA ASN A 153 4.82 5.75 22.08
C ASN A 153 3.94 6.73 21.26
N GLY A 154 2.63 6.45 21.19
CA GLY A 154 1.67 7.26 20.44
C GLY A 154 1.75 7.12 18.91
N ARG A 155 2.62 6.26 18.38
CA ARG A 155 2.75 5.99 16.94
C ARG A 155 2.13 4.65 16.58
N GLN A 156 1.34 4.65 15.51
CA GLN A 156 0.75 3.43 14.96
C GLN A 156 1.81 2.65 14.17
N HIS A 157 1.84 1.34 14.40
CA HIS A 157 2.68 0.40 13.70
C HIS A 157 1.83 -0.71 13.11
N TYR A 158 2.32 -1.32 12.04
CA TYR A 158 1.75 -2.51 11.43
C TYR A 158 2.79 -3.62 11.36
N THR A 159 2.37 -4.84 11.64
CA THR A 159 3.22 -6.03 11.59
C THR A 159 2.56 -7.04 10.68
N LEU A 160 3.27 -7.48 9.64
CA LEU A 160 2.90 -8.71 8.92
C LEU A 160 3.43 -9.89 9.72
N CYS A 161 2.53 -10.64 10.34
CA CYS A 161 2.89 -11.71 11.27
C CYS A 161 3.21 -13.03 10.53
N SER A 162 2.51 -13.31 9.42
CA SER A 162 2.65 -14.54 8.66
C SER A 162 2.22 -14.37 7.20
N LEU A 163 2.77 -15.22 6.32
CA LEU A 163 2.33 -15.37 4.91
C LEU A 163 1.28 -16.48 4.72
N GLU A 164 0.85 -17.11 5.81
CA GLU A 164 -0.27 -18.04 5.80
C GLU A 164 -1.56 -17.28 5.54
N LEU A 165 -2.30 -17.71 4.52
CA LEU A 165 -3.54 -17.08 4.11
C LEU A 165 -4.70 -17.58 4.95
N ASN A 166 -5.49 -16.66 5.48
CA ASN A 166 -6.76 -17.01 6.10
C ASN A 166 -7.76 -17.46 5.02
N SER A 167 -7.96 -18.77 4.92
CA SER A 167 -8.82 -19.40 3.91
C SER A 167 -10.29 -18.95 4.00
N ALA A 168 -10.77 -18.50 5.17
CA ALA A 168 -12.12 -17.96 5.32
C ALA A 168 -12.28 -16.61 4.56
N LYS A 169 -11.20 -15.82 4.44
CA LYS A 169 -11.22 -14.56 3.68
C LYS A 169 -11.40 -14.75 2.19
N ILE A 170 -10.99 -15.89 1.65
CA ILE A 170 -11.08 -16.17 0.21
C ILE A 170 -12.54 -16.28 -0.22
N ARG A 171 -13.41 -16.88 0.61
CA ARG A 171 -14.86 -16.87 0.39
C ARG A 171 -15.42 -15.45 0.41
N GLU A 172 -15.00 -14.61 1.36
CA GLU A 172 -15.43 -13.21 1.45
C GLU A 172 -15.05 -12.41 0.19
N LEU A 173 -13.91 -12.69 -0.44
CA LEU A 173 -13.51 -12.04 -1.70
C LEU A 173 -14.51 -12.32 -2.83
N VAL A 174 -14.95 -13.58 -2.98
CA VAL A 174 -15.96 -13.96 -3.98
C VAL A 174 -17.29 -13.29 -3.70
N VAL A 175 -17.76 -13.36 -2.44
CA VAL A 175 -19.00 -12.69 -2.01
C VAL A 175 -18.95 -11.19 -2.32
N LYS A 176 -17.82 -10.54 -2.05
CA LYS A 176 -17.62 -9.11 -2.34
C LYS A 176 -17.62 -8.81 -3.84
N ALA A 177 -17.01 -9.67 -4.65
CA ALA A 177 -17.03 -9.53 -6.12
C ALA A 177 -18.45 -9.62 -6.68
N ILE A 178 -19.24 -10.59 -6.20
CA ILE A 178 -20.66 -10.74 -6.52
C ILE A 178 -21.45 -9.50 -6.07
N GLY A 179 -21.25 -9.06 -4.83
CA GLY A 179 -21.98 -7.92 -4.27
C GLY A 179 -21.81 -6.62 -5.08
N LYS A 180 -20.61 -6.40 -5.63
CA LYS A 180 -20.26 -5.20 -6.42
C LYS A 180 -20.84 -5.18 -7.83
N THR A 181 -21.32 -6.30 -8.37
CA THR A 181 -21.86 -6.32 -9.74
C THR A 181 -23.15 -5.52 -9.83
N LYS A 182 -23.31 -4.72 -10.88
CA LYS A 182 -24.57 -4.00 -11.16
C LYS A 182 -25.52 -4.79 -12.07
N LEU A 183 -25.04 -5.91 -12.62
CA LEU A 183 -25.76 -6.72 -13.61
C LEU A 183 -26.81 -7.65 -12.98
N LEU A 184 -26.71 -7.90 -11.67
CA LEU A 184 -27.61 -8.81 -10.96
C LEU A 184 -28.51 -8.03 -10.00
N SER A 185 -29.76 -8.47 -9.88
CA SER A 185 -30.66 -8.04 -8.81
C SER A 185 -30.13 -8.50 -7.44
N LYS A 186 -30.70 -7.96 -6.35
CA LYS A 186 -30.33 -8.38 -5.00
C LYS A 186 -30.63 -9.87 -4.77
N GLU A 187 -31.79 -10.33 -5.21
CA GLU A 187 -32.24 -11.72 -5.07
C GLU A 187 -31.31 -12.68 -5.82
N GLN A 188 -30.86 -12.31 -7.01
CA GLN A 188 -29.91 -13.12 -7.80
C GLN A 188 -28.54 -13.22 -7.10
N LYS A 189 -28.06 -12.13 -6.49
CA LYS A 189 -26.81 -12.14 -5.71
C LYS A 189 -26.95 -13.05 -4.49
N ASP A 190 -28.03 -12.91 -3.74
CA ASP A 190 -28.27 -13.68 -2.52
C ASP A 190 -28.38 -15.18 -2.82
N GLN A 191 -29.10 -15.57 -3.88
CA GLN A 191 -29.18 -16.95 -4.33
C GLN A 191 -27.80 -17.53 -4.70
N MET A 192 -26.95 -16.75 -5.37
CA MET A 192 -25.61 -17.20 -5.74
C MET A 192 -24.70 -17.32 -4.52
N ILE A 193 -24.79 -16.39 -3.56
CA ILE A 193 -24.02 -16.42 -2.31
C ILE A 193 -24.40 -17.61 -1.42
N VAL A 194 -25.70 -17.96 -1.34
CA VAL A 194 -26.18 -19.11 -0.56
C VAL A 194 -25.68 -20.45 -1.13
N ARG A 195 -25.41 -20.51 -2.43
CA ARG A 195 -24.89 -21.72 -3.12
C ARG A 195 -23.37 -21.87 -3.03
N LEU A 196 -22.65 -20.91 -2.46
CA LEU A 196 -21.21 -21.02 -2.28
C LEU A 196 -20.87 -22.03 -1.18
N PRO A 197 -19.94 -22.98 -1.42
CA PRO A 197 -19.41 -23.85 -0.40
C PRO A 197 -18.64 -23.09 0.70
#